data_AF-A0A897MPQ0-F1
#
_entry.id   AF-A0A897MPQ0-F1
#
_cell.length_a   1.000
_cell.length_b   1.000
_cell.length_c   1.000
_cell.angle_alpha   90.00
_cell.angle_beta   90.00
_cell.angle_gamma   90.00
#
_symmetry.space_group_name_H-M   'P 1'
#
loop_
_entity.id
_entity.type
_entity.pdbx_description
1 polymer ?
#
loop_
_entity_poly.entity_id
_entity_poly.type
_entity_poly.pdbx_seq_one_letter_code
_entity_poly.pdbx_strand_id
1 'polypeptide(L)'
;MNRRTLLLSVGAVCAGAAGCTELEEAGERISAATGPDRPWANLPVTVTLDDQTEDGREGFEELLRQGMAYWEDHSEEYAGYEIKYTFDPDLDDHEDADIVVELVEDVQTCSVEGHDQEAVGCAPVITDSAPDTATVEIKDGFSDDLTLVTIKHEFGHTLGLGHDDEPQEIMSSDPADRIPDYETRVNIHERYRETVGRINEGTSRFNEGIEYGTDREWEAAQEQFEKATEHYDWAHTELSEMRDDAEAIEADGAVELLTEAENFTRYYGEAGKLFAQEARARADGDHIEAEQYQNEAREAVEAAREYDVEVGYTLAEALGLQ
;
A
#
# COMPACT_ATOMS: atom_id res chain seq x y z
N MET A 1 0.82 35.36 10.09
CA MET A 1 1.28 33.96 10.10
C MET A 1 0.35 33.16 9.21
N ASN A 2 0.87 32.57 8.14
CA ASN A 2 0.08 31.71 7.26
C ASN A 2 -0.27 30.44 8.05
N ARG A 3 -1.56 30.29 8.42
CA ARG A 3 -2.11 29.04 8.95
C ARG A 3 -2.06 28.01 7.81
N ARG A 4 -1.04 27.15 7.78
CA ARG A 4 -1.12 25.88 7.05
C ARG A 4 -1.96 24.95 7.92
N THR A 5 -3.25 24.85 7.60
CA THR A 5 -4.10 23.78 8.10
C THR A 5 -3.59 22.49 7.46
N LEU A 6 -2.93 21.64 8.24
CA LEU A 6 -2.66 20.25 7.85
C LEU A 6 -4.01 19.52 7.83
N LEU A 7 -4.60 19.45 6.65
CA LEU A 7 -5.69 18.52 6.34
C LEU A 7 -5.00 17.28 5.75
N LEU A 8 -4.64 16.33 6.63
CA LEU A 8 -4.18 15.01 6.20
C LEU A 8 -5.41 14.23 5.73
N SER A 9 -5.51 14.03 4.42
CA SER A 9 -6.54 13.18 3.82
C SER A 9 -6.23 11.72 4.13
N VAL A 10 -7.17 11.05 4.81
CA VAL A 10 -7.11 9.60 5.03
C VAL A 10 -7.57 8.92 3.74
N GLY A 11 -6.63 8.49 2.90
CA GLY A 11 -6.92 7.65 1.74
C GLY A 11 -7.52 6.31 2.18
N ALA A 12 -8.50 5.80 1.44
CA ALA A 12 -8.93 4.41 1.56
C ALA A 12 -7.80 3.54 0.99
N VAL A 13 -7.40 2.48 1.70
CA VAL A 13 -6.55 1.44 1.11
C VAL A 13 -7.48 0.51 0.36
N CYS A 14 -7.37 0.52 -0.97
CA CYS A 14 -7.80 -0.61 -1.79
C CYS A 14 -6.71 -1.67 -1.63
N ALA A 15 -6.91 -2.65 -0.76
CA ALA A 15 -6.16 -3.90 -0.88
C ALA A 15 -6.70 -4.57 -2.15
N GLY A 16 -5.97 -4.43 -3.24
CA GLY A 16 -6.31 -5.09 -4.50
C GLY A 16 -6.17 -6.59 -4.32
N ALA A 17 -7.30 -7.30 -4.17
CA ALA A 17 -7.31 -8.72 -4.44
C ALA A 17 -7.25 -8.91 -5.96
N ALA A 18 -6.44 -9.86 -6.42
CA ALA A 18 -6.67 -10.52 -7.71
C ALA A 18 -7.97 -11.32 -7.56
N GLY A 19 -9.09 -10.60 -7.62
CA GLY A 19 -10.41 -11.08 -7.26
C GLY A 19 -11.14 -11.58 -8.48
N CYS A 20 -10.78 -12.76 -8.97
CA CYS A 20 -11.60 -13.49 -9.94
C CYS A 20 -12.24 -14.70 -9.25
N THR A 21 -13.55 -14.61 -8.95
CA THR A 21 -14.33 -15.80 -8.65
C THR A 21 -14.85 -16.44 -9.94
N GLU A 22 -14.46 -17.70 -10.12
CA GLU A 22 -15.15 -18.83 -10.75
C GLU A 22 -16.33 -18.54 -11.70
N LEU A 23 -16.07 -18.69 -13.00
CA LEU A 23 -17.00 -19.45 -13.85
C LEU A 23 -16.74 -20.95 -13.63
N GLU A 24 -17.18 -21.50 -12.50
CA GLU A 24 -17.34 -22.95 -12.36
C GLU A 24 -18.46 -23.42 -13.32
N GLU A 25 -18.09 -23.92 -14.49
CA GLU A 25 -18.68 -25.17 -14.95
C GLU A 25 -17.67 -26.27 -14.69
N ALA A 26 -18.01 -27.11 -13.71
CA ALA A 26 -17.33 -28.37 -13.42
C ALA A 26 -17.22 -29.24 -14.68
N GLY A 27 -16.09 -29.11 -15.37
CA GLY A 27 -15.64 -30.02 -16.40
C GLY A 27 -15.08 -31.28 -15.75
N GLU A 28 -15.93 -32.30 -15.64
CA GLU A 28 -15.54 -33.67 -15.34
C GLU A 28 -14.24 -34.03 -16.10
N ARG A 29 -13.16 -34.37 -15.37
CA ARG A 29 -11.90 -34.87 -15.97
C ARG A 29 -12.18 -36.17 -16.71
N ILE A 30 -12.64 -36.08 -17.95
CA ILE A 30 -12.77 -37.20 -18.88
C ILE A 30 -11.44 -37.32 -19.63
N SER A 31 -10.77 -38.43 -19.34
CA SER A 31 -9.54 -38.90 -19.98
C SER A 31 -9.63 -38.97 -21.51
N ALA A 32 -8.49 -38.63 -22.13
CA ALA A 32 -8.01 -38.95 -23.48
C ALA A 32 -8.41 -38.00 -24.62
N ALA A 33 -7.70 -36.87 -24.73
CA ALA A 33 -7.58 -36.09 -25.96
C ALA A 33 -6.10 -35.97 -26.35
N THR A 34 -5.77 -36.37 -27.58
CA THR A 34 -4.46 -36.25 -28.21
C THR A 34 -4.20 -34.80 -28.65
N GLY A 35 -4.06 -33.89 -27.68
CA GLY A 35 -3.53 -32.54 -27.87
C GLY A 35 -2.03 -32.49 -27.49
N PRO A 36 -1.32 -31.38 -27.76
CA PRO A 36 0.00 -31.16 -27.15
C PRO A 36 -0.12 -31.24 -25.62
N ASP A 37 0.93 -31.71 -24.94
CA ASP A 37 1.01 -31.81 -23.47
C ASP A 37 1.04 -30.41 -22.76
N ARG A 38 0.61 -29.35 -23.46
CA ARG A 38 0.63 -27.95 -23.02
C ARG A 38 -0.36 -27.09 -23.85
N PRO A 39 -0.91 -25.99 -23.30
CA PRO A 39 -1.85 -25.10 -24.00
C PRO A 39 -1.31 -24.46 -25.29
N TRP A 40 -0.07 -23.94 -25.23
CA TRP A 40 0.58 -23.26 -26.35
C TRP A 40 1.28 -24.25 -27.29
N ALA A 41 0.75 -24.40 -28.49
CA ALA A 41 1.25 -25.35 -29.48
C ALA A 41 2.62 -24.96 -30.04
N ASN A 42 2.82 -23.66 -30.31
CA ASN A 42 4.05 -23.11 -30.88
C ASN A 42 4.88 -22.42 -29.80
N LEU A 43 6.21 -22.57 -29.87
CA LEU A 43 7.16 -21.85 -29.04
C LEU A 43 8.23 -21.19 -29.92
N PRO A 44 8.79 -20.03 -29.50
CA PRO A 44 8.40 -19.24 -28.33
C PRO A 44 7.01 -18.60 -28.48
N VAL A 45 6.32 -18.38 -27.38
CA VAL A 45 5.08 -17.57 -27.29
C VAL A 45 5.48 -16.11 -27.42
N THR A 46 4.87 -15.42 -28.37
CA THR A 46 5.14 -14.01 -28.67
C THR A 46 4.31 -13.12 -27.75
N VAL A 47 4.98 -12.24 -27.03
CA VAL A 47 4.37 -11.29 -26.11
C VAL A 47 4.63 -9.88 -26.62
N THR A 48 3.60 -9.04 -26.63
CA THR A 48 3.71 -7.61 -26.93
C THR A 48 3.10 -6.76 -25.82
N LEU A 49 3.37 -5.46 -25.87
CA LEU A 49 2.87 -4.47 -24.91
C LEU A 49 2.01 -3.45 -25.64
N ASP A 50 0.76 -3.34 -25.21
CA ASP A 50 -0.14 -2.23 -25.55
C ASP A 50 -0.24 -1.30 -24.34
N ASP A 51 0.57 -0.24 -24.33
CA ASP A 51 0.50 0.77 -23.26
C ASP A 51 -0.65 1.75 -23.53
N GLN A 52 -1.73 1.61 -22.76
CA GLN A 52 -2.93 2.43 -22.88
C GLN A 52 -2.96 3.60 -21.88
N THR A 53 -1.88 3.82 -21.12
CA THR A 53 -1.78 4.93 -20.15
C THR A 53 -1.45 6.27 -20.84
N GLU A 54 -1.81 7.40 -20.23
CA GLU A 54 -1.58 8.72 -20.85
C GLU A 54 -0.08 9.07 -20.98
N ASP A 55 0.71 8.74 -19.96
CA ASP A 55 2.12 9.15 -19.84
C ASP A 55 3.12 8.00 -20.06
N GLY A 56 2.63 6.76 -20.12
CA GLY A 56 3.45 5.56 -20.11
C GLY A 56 4.08 5.27 -18.74
N ARG A 57 4.56 4.05 -18.54
CA ARG A 57 5.31 3.67 -17.31
C ARG A 57 6.77 3.33 -17.61
N GLU A 58 7.68 4.13 -17.06
CA GLU A 58 9.12 3.85 -17.13
C GLU A 58 9.43 2.51 -16.45
N GLY A 59 10.20 1.65 -17.13
CA GLY A 59 10.64 0.37 -16.57
C GLY A 59 9.64 -0.80 -16.70
N PHE A 60 8.41 -0.57 -17.17
CA PHE A 60 7.39 -1.63 -17.25
C PHE A 60 7.80 -2.81 -18.14
N GLU A 61 8.43 -2.55 -19.29
CA GLU A 61 8.95 -3.61 -20.15
C GLU A 61 9.98 -4.52 -19.45
N GLU A 62 10.77 -3.96 -18.52
CA GLU A 62 11.73 -4.76 -17.76
C GLU A 62 11.01 -5.66 -16.74
N LEU A 63 9.92 -5.19 -16.14
CA LEU A 63 9.06 -6.01 -15.29
C LEU A 63 8.42 -7.15 -16.08
N LEU A 64 7.95 -6.89 -17.31
CA LEU A 64 7.44 -7.93 -18.21
C LEU A 64 8.49 -9.00 -18.51
N ARG A 65 9.71 -8.58 -18.87
CA ARG A 65 10.83 -9.51 -19.11
C ARG A 65 11.14 -10.37 -17.89
N GLN A 66 11.10 -9.78 -16.70
CA GLN A 66 11.32 -10.52 -15.46
C GLN A 66 10.19 -11.53 -15.16
N GLY A 67 8.92 -11.16 -15.42
CA GLY A 67 7.78 -12.06 -15.27
C GLY A 67 7.83 -13.24 -16.25
N MET A 68 8.17 -12.97 -17.52
CA MET A 68 8.41 -14.01 -18.52
C MET A 68 9.53 -14.95 -18.10
N ALA A 69 10.68 -14.40 -17.71
CA ALA A 69 11.84 -15.19 -17.29
C ALA A 69 11.54 -16.09 -16.08
N TYR A 70 10.74 -15.59 -15.12
CA TYR A 70 10.29 -16.41 -13.99
C TYR A 70 9.59 -17.69 -14.45
N TRP A 71 8.64 -17.58 -15.38
CA TRP A 71 7.94 -18.76 -15.88
C TRP A 71 8.78 -19.63 -16.80
N GLU A 72 9.70 -19.08 -17.59
CA GLU A 72 10.66 -19.90 -18.35
C GLU A 72 11.51 -20.79 -17.43
N ASP A 73 11.85 -20.31 -16.23
CA ASP A 73 12.65 -21.05 -15.25
C ASP A 73 11.83 -22.06 -14.42
N HIS A 74 10.52 -21.86 -14.24
CA HIS A 74 9.70 -22.61 -13.28
C HIS A 74 8.50 -23.37 -13.87
N SER A 75 8.14 -23.17 -15.15
CA SER A 75 6.92 -23.76 -15.70
C SER A 75 6.94 -25.30 -15.74
N GLU A 76 8.12 -25.93 -15.89
CA GLU A 76 8.20 -27.40 -15.86
C GLU A 76 7.80 -27.95 -14.48
N GLU A 77 8.11 -27.21 -13.41
CA GLU A 77 7.76 -27.59 -12.03
C GLU A 77 6.27 -27.38 -11.76
N TYR A 78 5.74 -26.19 -12.08
CA TYR A 78 4.39 -25.80 -11.67
C TYR A 78 3.31 -26.14 -12.71
N ALA A 79 3.57 -25.90 -14.00
CA ALA A 79 2.63 -26.18 -15.09
C ALA A 79 2.85 -27.56 -15.74
N GLY A 80 3.96 -28.24 -15.44
CA GLY A 80 4.28 -29.57 -15.95
C GLY A 80 4.86 -29.58 -17.37
N TYR A 81 5.21 -28.43 -17.93
CA TYR A 81 5.84 -28.31 -19.24
C TYR A 81 6.74 -27.07 -19.34
N GLU A 82 7.76 -27.12 -20.21
CA GLU A 82 8.60 -25.95 -20.50
C GLU A 82 7.86 -24.93 -21.39
N ILE A 83 7.89 -23.66 -20.97
CA ILE A 83 7.49 -22.49 -21.76
C ILE A 83 8.73 -21.72 -22.26
N LYS A 84 8.58 -21.00 -23.36
CA LYS A 84 9.56 -20.01 -23.84
C LYS A 84 8.81 -18.81 -24.38
N TYR A 85 9.32 -17.61 -24.11
CA TYR A 85 8.75 -16.37 -24.58
C TYR A 85 9.68 -15.63 -25.53
N THR A 86 9.10 -14.79 -26.36
CA THR A 86 9.80 -13.72 -27.07
C THR A 86 9.03 -12.44 -26.89
N PHE A 87 9.70 -11.37 -26.48
CA PHE A 87 9.07 -10.05 -26.31
C PHE A 87 9.33 -9.20 -27.54
N ASP A 88 8.26 -8.75 -28.20
CA ASP A 88 8.32 -7.87 -29.36
C ASP A 88 7.40 -6.65 -29.14
N PRO A 89 7.92 -5.56 -28.57
CA PRO A 89 7.14 -4.34 -28.32
C PRO A 89 6.92 -3.51 -29.60
N ASP A 90 7.59 -3.84 -30.70
CA ASP A 90 7.54 -3.08 -31.96
C ASP A 90 6.64 -3.74 -33.01
N LEU A 91 5.73 -4.64 -32.59
CA LEU A 91 4.81 -5.32 -33.50
C LEU A 91 3.86 -4.32 -34.18
N ASP A 92 3.78 -4.39 -35.51
CA ASP A 92 2.93 -3.50 -36.32
C ASP A 92 1.43 -3.70 -36.04
N ASP A 93 1.02 -4.93 -35.70
CA ASP A 93 -0.33 -5.32 -35.30
C ASP A 93 -0.24 -6.19 -34.05
N HIS A 94 -0.78 -5.72 -32.92
CA HIS A 94 -0.67 -6.43 -31.63
C HIS A 94 -1.41 -7.79 -31.67
N GLU A 95 -2.43 -7.92 -32.53
CA GLU A 95 -3.15 -9.19 -32.74
C GLU A 95 -2.31 -10.27 -33.43
N ASP A 96 -1.11 -9.94 -33.95
CA ASP A 96 -0.15 -10.92 -34.43
C ASP A 96 0.65 -11.58 -33.28
N ALA A 97 0.56 -11.06 -32.05
CA ALA A 97 1.15 -11.69 -30.87
C ALA A 97 0.27 -12.81 -30.33
N ASP A 98 0.90 -13.80 -29.70
CA ASP A 98 0.19 -14.85 -28.96
C ASP A 98 -0.42 -14.27 -27.66
N ILE A 99 0.29 -13.35 -27.00
CA ILE A 99 -0.17 -12.62 -25.80
C ILE A 99 0.01 -11.11 -26.01
N VAL A 100 -1.06 -10.34 -25.79
CA VAL A 100 -1.03 -8.88 -25.70
C VAL A 100 -1.16 -8.50 -24.23
N VAL A 101 -0.14 -7.81 -23.70
CA VAL A 101 -0.23 -7.22 -22.36
C VAL A 101 -0.68 -5.78 -22.48
N GLU A 102 -1.86 -5.47 -21.95
CA GLU A 102 -2.42 -4.13 -21.89
C GLU A 102 -2.07 -3.48 -20.54
N LEU A 103 -1.29 -2.40 -20.56
CA LEU A 103 -1.08 -1.56 -19.38
C LEU A 103 -2.20 -0.52 -19.33
N VAL A 104 -3.05 -0.59 -18.31
CA VAL A 104 -4.30 0.19 -18.23
C VAL A 104 -4.41 0.97 -16.92
N GLU A 105 -5.16 2.07 -16.92
CA GLU A 105 -5.48 2.81 -15.67
C GLU A 105 -6.45 2.02 -14.78
N ASP A 106 -7.35 1.24 -15.39
CA ASP A 106 -8.38 0.44 -14.71
C ASP A 106 -8.64 -0.87 -15.47
N VAL A 107 -8.61 -1.99 -14.75
CA VAL A 107 -8.91 -3.34 -15.28
C VAL A 107 -10.40 -3.46 -15.58
N GLN A 108 -10.75 -3.71 -16.85
CA GLN A 108 -12.13 -3.72 -17.31
C GLN A 108 -12.66 -5.15 -17.47
N THR A 109 -11.80 -6.09 -17.86
CA THR A 109 -12.24 -7.40 -18.35
C THR A 109 -12.62 -8.37 -17.22
N CYS A 110 -11.97 -8.25 -16.06
CA CYS A 110 -12.26 -9.08 -14.88
C CYS A 110 -13.22 -8.42 -13.87
N SER A 111 -13.81 -7.27 -14.19
CA SER A 111 -14.77 -6.59 -13.31
C SER A 111 -16.09 -7.39 -13.20
N VAL A 112 -16.26 -8.14 -12.10
CA VAL A 112 -17.50 -8.91 -11.83
C VAL A 112 -18.49 -8.08 -11.00
N GLU A 113 -19.77 -8.07 -11.40
CA GLU A 113 -20.84 -7.46 -10.58
C GLU A 113 -20.89 -8.10 -9.18
N GLY A 114 -20.63 -7.31 -8.13
CA GLY A 114 -20.83 -7.72 -6.73
C GLY A 114 -19.55 -7.85 -5.89
N HIS A 115 -18.38 -7.54 -6.44
CA HIS A 115 -17.13 -7.42 -5.68
C HIS A 115 -16.76 -5.94 -5.51
N ASP A 116 -16.66 -5.48 -4.25
CA ASP A 116 -16.24 -4.11 -3.90
C ASP A 116 -14.70 -3.91 -4.02
N GLN A 117 -13.98 -4.82 -4.68
CA GLN A 117 -12.53 -4.82 -4.77
C GLN A 117 -12.08 -4.60 -6.21
N GLU A 118 -11.13 -3.70 -6.37
CA GLU A 118 -10.56 -3.29 -7.65
C GLU A 118 -9.51 -4.32 -8.08
N ALA A 119 -9.68 -4.91 -9.26
CA ALA A 119 -8.71 -5.86 -9.82
C ALA A 119 -7.43 -5.11 -10.24
N VAL A 120 -6.28 -5.68 -9.91
CA VAL A 120 -4.95 -5.12 -10.23
C VAL A 120 -4.33 -5.76 -11.48
N GLY A 121 -4.88 -6.89 -11.91
CA GLY A 121 -4.53 -7.61 -13.13
C GLY A 121 -5.70 -8.50 -13.58
N CYS A 122 -5.64 -8.95 -14.83
CA CYS A 122 -6.61 -9.87 -15.40
C CYS A 122 -6.03 -10.66 -16.57
N ALA A 123 -6.14 -11.98 -16.53
CA ALA A 123 -5.78 -12.86 -17.62
C ALA A 123 -6.72 -14.07 -17.73
N PRO A 124 -6.91 -14.62 -18.94
CA PRO A 124 -7.65 -15.86 -19.11
C PRO A 124 -6.88 -17.06 -18.56
N VAL A 125 -7.55 -17.95 -17.83
CA VAL A 125 -6.99 -19.26 -17.47
C VAL A 125 -7.08 -20.21 -18.66
N ILE A 126 -5.94 -20.55 -19.28
CA ILE A 126 -5.89 -21.34 -20.51
C ILE A 126 -5.67 -22.83 -20.18
N THR A 127 -6.75 -23.60 -20.05
CA THR A 127 -6.69 -25.03 -19.70
C THR A 127 -6.74 -25.99 -20.90
N ASP A 128 -7.21 -25.50 -22.05
CA ASP A 128 -7.29 -26.23 -23.32
C ASP A 128 -6.25 -25.71 -24.33
N SER A 129 -6.50 -25.84 -25.63
CA SER A 129 -5.68 -25.18 -26.64
C SER A 129 -5.78 -23.67 -26.50
N ALA A 130 -4.63 -22.99 -26.46
CA ALA A 130 -4.58 -21.54 -26.40
C ALA A 130 -5.32 -20.88 -27.57
N PRO A 131 -5.95 -19.71 -27.36
CA PRO A 131 -6.50 -18.91 -28.46
C PRO A 131 -5.38 -18.41 -29.37
N ASP A 132 -5.75 -17.89 -30.54
CA ASP A 132 -4.77 -17.26 -31.46
C ASP A 132 -4.08 -16.05 -30.77
N THR A 133 -4.82 -15.30 -29.97
CA THR A 133 -4.32 -14.19 -29.14
C THR A 133 -5.03 -14.19 -27.79
N ALA A 134 -4.26 -14.03 -26.71
CA ALA A 134 -4.77 -13.83 -25.35
C ALA A 134 -4.43 -12.42 -24.86
N THR A 135 -5.38 -11.75 -24.20
CA THR A 135 -5.16 -10.44 -23.60
C THR A 135 -4.90 -10.58 -22.10
N VAL A 136 -3.89 -9.87 -21.61
CA VAL A 136 -3.56 -9.74 -20.19
C VAL A 136 -3.61 -8.26 -19.82
N GLU A 137 -4.52 -7.85 -18.94
CA GLU A 137 -4.58 -6.47 -18.43
C GLU A 137 -3.75 -6.37 -17.15
N ILE A 138 -2.94 -5.31 -17.02
CA ILE A 138 -2.19 -4.96 -15.81
C ILE A 138 -2.52 -3.52 -15.46
N LYS A 139 -2.92 -3.28 -14.21
CA LYS A 139 -3.22 -1.93 -13.73
C LYS A 139 -1.95 -1.14 -13.43
N ASP A 140 -1.89 0.10 -13.91
CA ASP A 140 -0.84 1.05 -13.55
C ASP A 140 -1.08 1.74 -12.18
N GLY A 141 -0.04 2.37 -11.62
CA GLY A 141 -0.11 3.14 -10.38
C GLY A 141 0.29 2.37 -9.12
N PHE A 142 0.74 1.11 -9.26
CA PHE A 142 1.27 0.29 -8.16
C PHE A 142 2.80 0.24 -8.17
N SER A 143 3.38 -0.11 -7.02
CA SER A 143 4.83 -0.30 -6.88
C SER A 143 5.38 -1.33 -7.88
N ASP A 144 6.67 -1.23 -8.24
CA ASP A 144 7.32 -2.18 -9.16
C ASP A 144 7.27 -3.63 -8.65
N ASP A 145 7.41 -3.81 -7.33
CA ASP A 145 7.36 -5.14 -6.70
C ASP A 145 5.95 -5.76 -6.82
N LEU A 146 4.89 -5.01 -6.50
CA LEU A 146 3.52 -5.50 -6.62
C LEU A 146 3.15 -5.74 -8.09
N THR A 147 3.60 -4.86 -8.99
CA THR A 147 3.39 -5.00 -10.43
C THR A 147 4.06 -6.26 -10.95
N LEU A 148 5.30 -6.56 -10.54
CA LEU A 148 6.01 -7.77 -10.94
C LEU A 148 5.31 -9.04 -10.44
N VAL A 149 4.82 -9.05 -9.20
CA VAL A 149 4.03 -10.19 -8.67
C VAL A 149 2.75 -10.37 -9.48
N THR A 150 2.07 -9.28 -9.82
CA THR A 150 0.85 -9.32 -10.65
C THR A 150 1.15 -9.88 -12.04
N ILE A 151 2.20 -9.40 -12.73
CA ILE A 151 2.62 -9.95 -14.03
C ILE A 151 2.88 -11.46 -13.92
N LYS A 152 3.56 -11.94 -12.88
CA LYS A 152 3.79 -13.37 -12.67
C LYS A 152 2.47 -14.12 -12.49
N HIS A 153 1.55 -13.60 -11.67
CA HIS A 153 0.24 -14.20 -11.45
C HIS A 153 -0.54 -14.36 -12.76
N GLU A 154 -0.68 -13.26 -13.51
CA GLU A 154 -1.45 -13.25 -14.76
C GLU A 154 -0.83 -14.18 -15.82
N PHE A 155 0.50 -14.23 -15.90
CA PHE A 155 1.17 -15.18 -16.79
C PHE A 155 0.92 -16.63 -16.38
N GLY A 156 0.79 -16.92 -15.08
CA GLY A 156 0.42 -18.25 -14.59
C GLY A 156 -0.95 -18.70 -15.11
N HIS A 157 -1.93 -17.80 -15.18
CA HIS A 157 -3.23 -18.08 -15.82
C HIS A 157 -3.09 -18.44 -17.30
N THR A 158 -2.22 -17.75 -18.04
CA THR A 158 -1.95 -18.10 -19.45
C THR A 158 -1.30 -19.48 -19.62
N LEU A 159 -0.79 -20.08 -18.54
CA LEU A 159 -0.25 -21.43 -18.48
C LEU A 159 -1.25 -22.47 -17.95
N GLY A 160 -2.46 -22.05 -17.63
CA GLY A 160 -3.53 -22.91 -17.13
C GLY A 160 -3.52 -23.12 -15.61
N LEU A 161 -2.73 -22.33 -14.87
CA LEU A 161 -2.73 -22.35 -13.40
C LEU A 161 -3.90 -21.50 -12.87
N GLY A 162 -4.68 -22.06 -11.95
CA GLY A 162 -5.68 -21.34 -11.18
C GLY A 162 -5.12 -20.78 -9.87
N HIS A 163 -5.99 -20.16 -9.06
CA HIS A 163 -5.53 -19.53 -7.82
C HIS A 163 -5.09 -20.52 -6.73
N ASP A 164 -5.59 -21.75 -6.77
CA ASP A 164 -5.25 -22.80 -5.80
C ASP A 164 -3.97 -23.59 -6.19
N ASP A 165 -3.37 -23.27 -7.35
CA ASP A 165 -2.16 -23.93 -7.82
C ASP A 165 -0.89 -23.30 -7.23
N GLU A 166 0.19 -24.09 -7.16
CA GLU A 166 1.49 -23.57 -6.73
C GLU A 166 2.15 -22.72 -7.84
N PRO A 167 3.01 -21.75 -7.49
CA PRO A 167 3.37 -21.34 -6.13
C PRO A 167 2.34 -20.41 -5.50
N GLN A 168 1.92 -20.70 -4.27
CA GLN A 168 0.87 -19.91 -3.58
C GLN A 168 1.29 -18.45 -3.32
N GLU A 169 2.58 -18.17 -3.19
CA GLU A 169 3.10 -16.80 -3.09
C GLU A 169 2.92 -15.96 -4.36
N ILE A 170 2.54 -16.58 -5.48
CA ILE A 170 2.25 -15.93 -6.75
C ILE A 170 0.79 -16.13 -7.16
N MET A 171 0.32 -17.38 -7.19
CA MET A 171 -0.98 -17.73 -7.77
C MET A 171 -2.16 -17.48 -6.83
N SER A 172 -1.97 -17.41 -5.51
CA SER A 172 -3.11 -17.24 -4.60
C SER A 172 -3.86 -15.93 -4.85
N SER A 173 -5.18 -16.00 -4.85
CA SER A 173 -6.04 -14.80 -4.85
C SER A 173 -6.08 -14.12 -3.48
N ASP A 174 -5.69 -14.82 -2.42
CA ASP A 174 -5.60 -14.27 -1.07
C ASP A 174 -4.29 -13.47 -0.91
N PRO A 175 -4.36 -12.15 -0.64
CA PRO A 175 -3.17 -11.36 -0.36
C PRO A 175 -2.32 -11.91 0.79
N ALA A 176 -2.92 -12.63 1.75
CA ALA A 176 -2.22 -13.21 2.89
C ALA A 176 -1.21 -14.29 2.50
N ASP A 177 -1.44 -14.98 1.38
CA ASP A 177 -0.53 -16.01 0.87
C ASP A 177 0.64 -15.39 0.09
N ARG A 178 0.45 -14.20 -0.49
CA ARG A 178 1.42 -13.51 -1.36
C ARG A 178 2.29 -12.51 -0.63
N ILE A 179 1.77 -11.90 0.43
CA ILE A 179 2.46 -10.85 1.19
C ILE A 179 2.93 -11.44 2.53
N PRO A 180 4.25 -11.59 2.75
CA PRO A 180 4.77 -12.04 4.03
C PRO A 180 4.26 -11.16 5.17
N ASP A 181 3.81 -11.77 6.26
CA ASP A 181 3.29 -11.07 7.44
C ASP A 181 2.11 -10.13 7.13
N TYR A 182 1.28 -10.46 6.14
CA TYR A 182 0.14 -9.65 5.69
C TYR A 182 -0.75 -9.15 6.83
N GLU A 183 -1.14 -10.04 7.76
CA GLU A 183 -2.00 -9.66 8.90
C GLU A 183 -1.34 -8.60 9.77
N THR A 184 -0.03 -8.70 10.02
CA THR A 184 0.74 -7.71 10.79
C THR A 184 0.82 -6.39 10.04
N ARG A 185 1.10 -6.41 8.73
CA ARG A 185 1.15 -5.22 7.87
C ARG A 185 -0.19 -4.47 7.87
N VAL A 186 -1.29 -5.19 7.69
CA VAL A 186 -2.65 -4.63 7.76
C VAL A 186 -2.93 -4.04 9.14
N ASN A 187 -2.56 -4.75 10.22
CA ASN A 187 -2.77 -4.27 11.58
C ASN A 187 -2.01 -2.96 11.86
N ILE A 188 -0.74 -2.85 11.44
CA ILE A 188 0.06 -1.62 11.56
C ILE A 188 -0.65 -0.48 10.83
N HIS A 189 -1.07 -0.69 9.58
CA HIS A 189 -1.70 0.34 8.78
C HIS A 189 -3.06 0.80 9.38
N GLU A 190 -3.89 -0.11 9.87
CA GLU A 190 -5.16 0.23 10.53
C GLU A 190 -4.95 1.03 11.83
N ARG A 191 -4.03 0.58 12.69
CA ARG A 191 -3.65 1.29 13.93
C ARG A 191 -3.08 2.68 13.63
N TYR A 192 -2.30 2.82 12.56
CA TYR A 192 -1.75 4.11 12.16
C TYR A 192 -2.85 5.10 11.78
N ARG A 193 -3.90 4.66 11.08
CA ARG A 193 -5.05 5.53 10.73
C ARG A 193 -5.78 6.05 11.96
N GLU A 194 -6.02 5.19 12.96
CA GLU A 194 -6.58 5.63 14.23
C GLU A 194 -5.65 6.64 14.92
N THR A 195 -4.35 6.36 14.89
CA THR A 195 -3.32 7.19 15.49
C THR A 195 -3.23 8.58 14.89
N VAL A 196 -3.25 8.71 13.57
CA VAL A 196 -3.34 10.00 12.87
C VAL A 196 -4.61 10.74 13.27
N GLY A 197 -5.73 10.04 13.45
CA GLY A 197 -6.96 10.62 14.00
C GLY A 197 -6.76 11.27 15.38
N ARG A 198 -6.08 10.57 16.29
CA ARG A 198 -5.74 11.09 17.62
C ARG A 198 -4.75 12.25 17.59
N ILE A 199 -3.77 12.20 16.70
CA ILE A 199 -2.83 13.32 16.48
C ILE A 199 -3.59 14.58 16.04
N ASN A 200 -4.57 14.42 15.15
CA ASN A 200 -5.41 15.53 14.69
C ASN A 200 -6.29 16.10 15.82
N GLU A 201 -6.90 15.25 16.65
CA GLU A 201 -7.62 15.67 17.85
C GLU A 201 -6.71 16.43 18.82
N GLY A 202 -5.52 15.89 19.12
CA GLY A 202 -4.50 16.54 19.95
C GLY A 202 -4.10 17.91 19.42
N THR A 203 -3.89 18.02 18.12
CA THR A 203 -3.56 19.28 17.43
C THR A 203 -4.71 20.30 17.52
N SER A 204 -5.96 19.86 17.40
CA SER A 204 -7.12 20.73 17.62
C SER A 204 -7.14 21.28 19.04
N ARG A 205 -6.97 20.42 20.05
CA ARG A 205 -6.92 20.81 21.48
C ARG A 205 -5.77 21.75 21.76
N PHE A 206 -4.60 21.48 21.21
CA PHE A 206 -3.43 22.33 21.35
C PHE A 206 -3.70 23.74 20.82
N ASN A 207 -4.32 23.85 19.65
CA ASN A 207 -4.69 25.13 19.06
C ASN A 207 -5.76 25.87 19.90
N GLU A 208 -6.78 25.17 20.41
CA GLU A 208 -7.75 25.75 21.34
C GLU A 208 -7.06 26.29 22.61
N GLY A 209 -6.08 25.56 23.16
CA GLY A 209 -5.28 26.02 24.30
C GLY A 209 -4.54 27.33 24.03
N ILE A 210 -3.93 27.46 22.85
CA ILE A 210 -3.27 28.70 22.40
C ILE A 210 -4.28 29.86 22.27
N GLU A 211 -5.49 29.58 21.77
CA GLU A 211 -6.55 30.59 21.64
C GLU A 211 -7.02 31.09 23.02
N TYR A 212 -7.37 30.19 23.95
CA TYR A 212 -7.72 30.56 25.33
C TYR A 212 -6.58 31.29 26.04
N GLY A 213 -5.33 30.86 25.85
CA GLY A 213 -4.15 31.54 26.40
C GLY A 213 -3.99 32.96 25.86
N THR A 214 -4.31 33.19 24.58
CA THR A 214 -4.30 34.53 23.98
C THR A 214 -5.35 35.44 24.62
N ASP A 215 -6.52 34.89 24.93
CA ASP A 215 -7.63 35.60 25.60
C ASP A 215 -7.45 35.70 27.12
N ARG A 216 -6.35 35.15 27.66
CA ARG A 216 -5.99 35.10 29.09
C ARG A 216 -6.96 34.28 29.93
N GLU A 217 -7.64 33.33 29.31
CA GLU A 217 -8.50 32.34 29.96
C GLU A 217 -7.64 31.14 30.40
N TRP A 218 -6.75 31.37 31.37
CA TRP A 218 -5.65 30.45 31.70
C TRP A 218 -6.10 29.06 32.17
N GLU A 219 -7.18 28.96 32.96
CA GLU A 219 -7.71 27.66 33.39
C GLU A 219 -8.25 26.84 32.20
N ALA A 220 -8.94 27.49 31.27
CA ALA A 220 -9.43 26.84 30.05
C ALA A 220 -8.28 26.44 29.12
N ALA A 221 -7.25 27.31 28.99
CA ALA A 221 -6.04 27.01 28.23
C ALA A 221 -5.33 25.77 28.79
N GLN A 222 -5.13 25.72 30.11
CA GLN A 222 -4.52 24.57 30.80
C GLN A 222 -5.28 23.27 30.48
N GLU A 223 -6.61 23.27 30.63
CA GLU A 223 -7.43 22.08 30.36
C GLU A 223 -7.26 21.58 28.91
N GLN A 224 -7.19 22.48 27.93
CA GLN A 224 -7.00 22.06 26.54
C GLN A 224 -5.59 21.52 26.27
N PHE A 225 -4.55 22.10 26.88
CA PHE A 225 -3.19 21.57 26.76
C PHE A 225 -3.01 20.21 27.44
N GLU A 226 -3.68 19.97 28.57
CA GLU A 226 -3.73 18.66 29.22
C GLU A 226 -4.39 17.61 28.31
N LYS A 227 -5.54 17.94 27.70
CA LYS A 227 -6.18 17.03 26.72
C LYS A 227 -5.31 16.79 25.48
N ALA A 228 -4.68 17.83 24.95
CA ALA A 228 -3.76 17.69 23.82
C ALA A 228 -2.63 16.71 24.16
N THR A 229 -2.06 16.85 25.37
CA THR A 229 -1.02 15.97 25.90
C THR A 229 -1.48 14.52 25.96
N GLU A 230 -2.68 14.25 26.48
CA GLU A 230 -3.23 12.89 26.55
C GLU A 230 -3.29 12.22 25.17
N HIS A 231 -3.71 12.98 24.14
CA HIS A 231 -3.76 12.48 22.76
C HIS A 231 -2.35 12.19 22.20
N TYR A 232 -1.39 13.10 22.42
CA TYR A 232 -0.02 12.92 21.92
C TYR A 232 0.75 11.80 22.64
N ASP A 233 0.61 11.67 23.97
CA ASP A 233 1.27 10.61 24.75
C ASP A 233 0.73 9.22 24.35
N TRP A 234 -0.59 9.12 24.10
CA TRP A 234 -1.19 7.88 23.60
C TRP A 234 -0.66 7.56 22.19
N ALA A 235 -0.68 8.54 21.28
CA ALA A 235 -0.21 8.35 19.91
C ALA A 235 1.28 7.97 19.85
N HIS A 236 2.12 8.58 20.70
CA HIS A 236 3.54 8.23 20.82
C HIS A 236 3.74 6.76 21.22
N THR A 237 2.93 6.27 22.16
CA THR A 237 3.00 4.88 22.61
C THR A 237 2.62 3.92 21.48
N GLU A 238 1.51 4.18 20.79
CA GLU A 238 1.06 3.36 19.66
C GLU A 238 2.06 3.36 18.51
N LEU A 239 2.67 4.51 18.19
CA LEU A 239 3.70 4.62 17.14
C LEU A 239 4.95 3.82 17.49
N SER A 240 5.36 3.84 18.76
CA SER A 240 6.49 3.06 19.23
C SER A 240 6.23 1.55 19.08
N GLU A 241 5.04 1.08 19.48
CA GLU A 241 4.66 -0.32 19.33
C GLU A 241 4.54 -0.73 17.85
N MET A 242 3.89 0.09 17.00
CA MET A 242 3.81 -0.17 15.57
C MET A 242 5.20 -0.19 14.90
N ARG A 243 6.13 0.65 15.34
CA ARG A 243 7.52 0.65 14.84
C ARG A 243 8.20 -0.66 15.20
N ASP A 244 8.05 -1.13 16.44
CA ASP A 244 8.61 -2.42 16.87
C ASP A 244 7.99 -3.60 16.07
N ASP A 245 6.69 -3.55 15.77
CA ASP A 245 6.02 -4.53 14.88
C ASP A 245 6.58 -4.46 13.45
N ALA A 246 6.81 -3.26 12.91
CA ALA A 246 7.38 -3.04 11.58
C ALA A 246 8.84 -3.53 11.49
N GLU A 247 9.65 -3.31 12.54
CA GLU A 247 11.01 -3.84 12.63
C GLU A 247 11.01 -5.38 12.64
N ALA A 248 10.04 -6.00 13.31
CA ALA A 248 9.94 -7.46 13.39
C ALA A 248 9.65 -8.14 12.05
N ILE A 249 9.00 -7.42 11.12
CA ILE A 249 8.68 -7.88 9.76
C ILE A 249 9.63 -7.30 8.69
N GLU A 250 10.75 -6.71 9.12
CA GLU A 250 11.79 -6.11 8.26
C GLU A 250 11.23 -5.07 7.27
N ALA A 251 10.21 -4.31 7.68
CA ALA A 251 9.60 -3.25 6.86
C ALA A 251 10.32 -1.90 7.07
N ASP A 252 11.58 -1.81 6.66
CA ASP A 252 12.47 -0.66 6.93
C ASP A 252 11.87 0.71 6.58
N GLY A 253 11.18 0.81 5.44
CA GLY A 253 10.51 2.05 5.03
C GLY A 253 9.38 2.47 6.00
N ALA A 254 8.63 1.50 6.51
CA ALA A 254 7.59 1.76 7.50
C ALA A 254 8.20 2.16 8.86
N VAL A 255 9.34 1.55 9.24
CA VAL A 255 10.08 1.90 10.46
C VAL A 255 10.54 3.36 10.44
N GLU A 256 11.04 3.85 9.30
CA GLU A 256 11.45 5.26 9.14
C GLU A 256 10.25 6.20 9.34
N LEU A 257 9.15 5.96 8.61
CA LEU A 257 7.93 6.78 8.72
C LEU A 257 7.32 6.81 10.13
N LEU A 258 7.26 5.64 10.78
CA LEU A 258 6.74 5.52 12.14
C LEU A 258 7.64 6.24 13.15
N THR A 259 8.97 6.20 12.95
CA THR A 259 9.93 6.92 13.78
C THR A 259 9.78 8.44 13.68
N GLU A 260 9.50 8.98 12.48
CA GLU A 260 9.23 10.41 12.32
C GLU A 260 7.97 10.84 13.07
N ALA A 261 6.86 10.11 12.87
CA ALA A 261 5.61 10.38 13.56
C ALA A 261 5.74 10.21 15.09
N GLU A 262 6.50 9.22 15.56
CA GLU A 262 6.78 8.99 16.99
C GLU A 262 7.50 10.20 17.60
N ASN A 263 8.49 10.77 16.90
CA ASN A 263 9.22 11.95 17.37
C ASN A 263 8.34 13.21 17.35
N PHE A 264 7.52 13.38 16.30
CA PHE A 264 6.54 14.46 16.24
C PHE A 264 5.63 14.44 17.48
N THR A 265 5.03 13.29 17.79
CA THR A 265 4.10 13.13 18.91
C THR A 265 4.80 13.30 20.26
N ARG A 266 6.02 12.80 20.41
CA ARG A 266 6.85 13.01 21.62
C ARG A 266 7.04 14.50 21.91
N TYR A 267 7.50 15.28 20.93
CA TYR A 267 7.78 16.70 21.12
C TYR A 267 6.51 17.54 21.31
N TYR A 268 5.43 17.26 20.59
CA TYR A 268 4.16 17.95 20.82
C TYR A 268 3.50 17.58 22.16
N GLY A 269 3.66 16.34 22.63
CA GLY A 269 3.24 15.92 23.97
C GLY A 269 4.02 16.67 25.07
N GLU A 270 5.34 16.81 24.92
CA GLU A 270 6.18 17.62 25.81
C GLU A 270 5.77 19.10 25.79
N ALA A 271 5.57 19.69 24.60
CA ALA A 271 5.10 21.06 24.47
C ALA A 271 3.74 21.27 25.15
N GLY A 272 2.80 20.32 24.99
CA GLY A 272 1.49 20.37 25.65
C GLY A 272 1.62 20.42 27.18
N LYS A 273 2.47 19.57 27.77
CA LYS A 273 2.76 19.57 29.22
C LYS A 273 3.30 20.92 29.69
N LEU A 274 4.26 21.48 28.95
CA LEU A 274 4.90 22.76 29.30
C LEU A 274 3.92 23.93 29.15
N PHE A 275 3.09 23.96 28.11
CA PHE A 275 2.05 24.98 27.96
C PHE A 275 0.94 24.87 29.02
N ALA A 276 0.57 23.66 29.46
CA ALA A 276 -0.33 23.48 30.60
C ALA A 276 0.27 24.06 31.89
N GLN A 277 1.55 23.81 32.14
CA GLN A 277 2.27 24.36 33.30
C GLN A 277 2.41 25.89 33.22
N GLU A 278 2.68 26.43 32.02
CA GLU A 278 2.68 27.87 31.75
C GLU A 278 1.33 28.50 32.10
N ALA A 279 0.24 27.94 31.58
CA ALA A 279 -1.11 28.45 31.81
C ALA A 279 -1.45 28.44 33.30
N ARG A 280 -1.12 27.35 34.01
CA ARG A 280 -1.30 27.26 35.46
C ARG A 280 -0.52 28.32 36.22
N ALA A 281 0.77 28.50 35.93
CA ALA A 281 1.60 29.52 36.57
C ALA A 281 1.05 30.93 36.33
N ARG A 282 0.53 31.22 35.13
CA ARG A 282 -0.16 32.49 34.84
C ARG A 282 -1.45 32.66 35.63
N ALA A 283 -2.23 31.61 35.81
CA ALA A 283 -3.46 31.63 36.63
C ALA A 283 -3.13 31.97 38.10
N ASP A 284 -2.03 31.41 38.61
CA ASP A 284 -1.54 31.64 39.99
C ASP A 284 -0.82 33.00 40.16
N GLY A 285 -0.56 33.71 39.06
CA GLY A 285 0.12 35.01 39.04
C GLY A 285 1.65 34.92 39.07
N ASP A 286 2.24 33.73 38.89
CA ASP A 286 3.69 33.54 38.78
C ASP A 286 4.15 33.75 37.32
N HIS A 287 4.46 34.99 37.00
CA HIS A 287 4.90 35.36 35.65
C HIS A 287 6.32 34.93 35.31
N ILE A 288 7.17 34.70 36.32
CA ILE A 288 8.58 34.29 36.08
C ILE A 288 8.59 32.82 35.68
N GLU A 289 7.89 31.99 36.46
CA GLU A 289 7.76 30.56 36.17
C GLU A 289 7.02 30.32 34.85
N ALA A 290 5.94 31.08 34.58
CA ALA A 290 5.25 31.02 33.30
C ALA A 290 6.16 31.35 32.10
N GLU A 291 7.02 32.37 32.20
CA GLU A 291 7.93 32.72 31.10
C GLU A 291 8.97 31.62 30.84
N GLN A 292 9.44 30.93 31.89
CA GLN A 292 10.32 29.78 31.74
C GLN A 292 9.63 28.66 30.95
N TYR A 293 8.44 28.24 31.39
CA TYR A 293 7.69 27.17 30.71
C TYR A 293 7.34 27.52 29.27
N GLN A 294 7.00 28.79 28.98
CA GLN A 294 6.74 29.23 27.62
C GLN A 294 7.96 29.08 26.70
N ASN A 295 9.17 29.37 27.20
CA ASN A 295 10.38 29.25 26.40
C ASN A 295 10.70 27.78 26.10
N GLU A 296 10.66 26.91 27.12
CA GLU A 296 10.86 25.46 26.97
C GLU A 296 9.82 24.86 26.00
N ALA A 297 8.54 25.26 26.13
CA ALA A 297 7.49 24.78 25.24
C ALA A 297 7.72 25.17 23.77
N ARG A 298 8.27 26.36 23.51
CA ARG A 298 8.60 26.81 22.16
C ARG A 298 9.76 26.02 21.57
N GLU A 299 10.76 25.68 22.37
CA GLU A 299 11.88 24.82 21.94
C GLU A 299 11.36 23.43 21.55
N ALA A 300 10.43 22.84 22.33
CA ALA A 300 9.80 21.57 21.98
C ALA A 300 8.98 21.66 20.67
N VAL A 301 8.20 22.73 20.48
CA VAL A 301 7.47 22.95 19.21
C VAL A 301 8.42 23.15 18.03
N GLU A 302 9.56 23.80 18.24
CA GLU A 302 10.56 23.99 17.18
C GLU A 302 11.21 22.65 16.79
N ALA A 303 11.57 21.81 17.76
CA ALA A 303 12.07 20.47 17.52
C ALA A 303 11.02 19.59 16.79
N ALA A 304 9.74 19.69 17.15
CA ALA A 304 8.67 18.94 16.49
C ALA A 304 8.53 19.25 14.99
N ARG A 305 8.93 20.44 14.54
CA ARG A 305 8.83 20.85 13.12
C ARG A 305 9.88 20.21 12.22
N GLU A 306 10.86 19.52 12.78
CA GLU A 306 11.83 18.74 12.01
C GLU A 306 11.25 17.38 11.56
N TYR A 307 10.06 17.03 12.04
CA TYR A 307 9.40 15.76 11.77
C TYR A 307 8.05 15.99 11.13
N ASP A 308 7.70 15.12 10.19
CA ASP A 308 6.39 15.13 9.53
C ASP A 308 5.57 13.89 9.95
N VAL A 309 4.25 14.01 9.79
CA VAL A 309 3.32 12.89 9.94
C VAL A 309 2.71 12.67 8.56
N GLU A 310 3.17 11.62 7.90
CA GLU A 310 2.74 11.27 6.56
C GLU A 310 1.30 10.75 6.51
N VAL A 311 0.71 10.80 5.32
CA VAL A 311 -0.63 10.22 5.09
C VAL A 311 -0.55 8.69 5.11
N GLY A 312 -1.66 8.04 5.45
CA GLY A 312 -1.72 6.57 5.54
C GLY A 312 -1.36 5.84 4.24
N TYR A 313 -1.54 6.48 3.08
CA TYR A 313 -1.14 5.94 1.78
C TYR A 313 0.37 5.66 1.71
N THR A 314 1.21 6.63 2.11
CA THR A 314 2.67 6.48 2.11
C THR A 314 3.11 5.32 3.01
N LEU A 315 2.43 5.14 4.16
CA LEU A 315 2.71 3.99 5.03
C LEU A 315 2.25 2.66 4.43
N ALA A 316 1.11 2.63 3.72
CA ALA A 316 0.64 1.42 3.05
C ALA A 316 1.62 0.94 1.98
N GLU A 317 2.15 1.86 1.16
CA GLU A 317 3.21 1.59 0.19
C GLU A 317 4.48 1.07 0.88
N ALA A 318 4.93 1.74 1.95
CA ALA A 318 6.10 1.30 2.71
C ALA A 318 5.92 -0.06 3.41
N LEU A 319 4.66 -0.46 3.66
CA LEU A 319 4.29 -1.78 4.16
C LEU A 319 4.08 -2.81 3.05
N GLY A 320 4.26 -2.47 1.77
CA GLY A 320 4.02 -3.38 0.64
C GLY A 320 2.56 -3.81 0.51
N LEU A 321 1.64 -2.96 0.94
CA LEU A 321 0.19 -3.15 0.77
C LEU A 321 -0.34 -2.47 -0.51
N GLN A 322 0.54 -1.81 -1.27
CA GLN A 322 0.29 -1.05 -2.50
C GLN A 322 1.51 -1.11 -3.45
#